data_AF-A0A4R4KQQ4-F1
#
_entry.id   AF-A0A4R4KQQ4-F1
#
_cell.length_a   1.000
_cell.length_b   1.000
_cell.length_c   1.000
_cell.angle_alpha   90.00
_cell.angle_beta   90.00
_cell.angle_gamma   90.00
#
_symmetry.space_group_name_H-M   'P 1'
#
loop_
_entity.id
_entity.type
_entity.pdbx_description
1 polymer ?
#
loop_
_entity_poly.entity_id
_entity_poly.type
_entity_poly.pdbx_seq_one_letter_code
_entity_poly.pdbx_strand_id
1 'polypeptide(L)'
;MEEKPVEVKEVVPVAIKTPARRNMDRFLEATGKTEKDYFNWATEVGRRMHINKLDALVCAKLELYTVAHLANRATEIPEGMPEAEMDEYLAIHSENPYELAGLWLRAKANAENWVSKESVMNEWLTGIRKEDFERWGDKNHVGDISKKWWTKDAISLDVKLEEINSMSLLNQPLAFEDAIDFIKANKPGSYINPAQLLIKHIEERFKTVTTFRIKDYYVDHLMKMCHVVPANEELVDLPF
;
A
#
# COMPACT_ATOMS: atom_id res chain seq x y z
N MET A 1 -86.00 -22.77 14.64
CA MET A 1 -85.13 -21.74 15.23
C MET A 1 -83.72 -22.28 15.19
N GLU A 2 -82.86 -21.67 14.38
CA GLU A 2 -81.47 -22.03 14.19
C GLU A 2 -80.65 -21.64 15.43
N GLU A 3 -79.95 -22.59 16.05
CA GLU A 3 -78.83 -22.29 16.95
C GLU A 3 -77.53 -22.42 16.13
N LYS A 4 -76.86 -21.28 15.92
CA LYS A 4 -75.53 -21.24 15.31
C LYS A 4 -74.49 -21.77 16.31
N PRO A 5 -73.55 -22.64 15.91
CA PRO A 5 -72.42 -22.98 16.76
C PRO A 5 -71.46 -21.78 16.85
N VAL A 6 -71.04 -21.47 18.08
CA VAL A 6 -70.02 -20.46 18.37
C VAL A 6 -68.66 -21.02 17.97
N GLU A 7 -68.05 -20.39 16.96
CA GLU A 7 -66.71 -20.72 16.48
C GLU A 7 -65.67 -20.22 17.49
N VAL A 8 -65.07 -21.15 18.25
CA VAL A 8 -63.96 -20.84 19.16
C VAL A 8 -62.71 -20.63 18.30
N LYS A 9 -62.28 -19.38 18.14
CA LYS A 9 -61.02 -19.07 17.46
C LYS A 9 -59.85 -19.58 18.31
N GLU A 10 -59.14 -20.60 17.82
CA GLU A 10 -57.84 -20.99 18.35
C GLU A 10 -56.88 -19.78 18.26
N VAL A 11 -56.39 -19.34 19.41
CA VAL A 11 -55.30 -18.37 19.48
C VAL A 11 -54.03 -19.12 19.10
N VAL A 12 -53.61 -19.01 17.85
CA VAL A 12 -52.31 -19.49 17.38
C VAL A 12 -51.23 -18.81 18.23
N PRO A 13 -50.32 -19.54 18.90
CA PRO A 13 -49.27 -18.91 19.68
C PRO A 13 -48.37 -18.10 18.73
N VAL A 14 -48.32 -16.79 18.98
CA VAL A 14 -47.39 -15.88 18.30
C VAL A 14 -45.99 -16.39 18.57
N ALA A 15 -45.32 -16.90 17.53
CA ALA A 15 -43.93 -17.29 17.61
C ALA A 15 -43.11 -16.09 18.10
N ILE A 16 -42.61 -16.18 19.34
CA ILE A 16 -41.71 -15.20 19.92
C ILE A 16 -40.44 -15.24 19.08
N LYS A 17 -40.32 -14.31 18.11
CA LYS A 17 -39.06 -14.09 17.39
C LYS A 17 -38.03 -13.68 18.43
N THR A 18 -37.16 -14.61 18.82
CA THR A 18 -36.01 -14.31 19.64
C THR A 18 -35.22 -13.20 18.93
N PRO A 19 -34.97 -12.05 19.58
CA PRO A 19 -34.22 -10.98 18.93
C PRO A 19 -32.88 -11.55 18.49
N ALA A 20 -32.48 -11.24 17.25
CA ALA A 20 -31.22 -11.69 16.68
C ALA A 20 -30.08 -11.20 17.58
N ARG A 21 -29.56 -12.10 18.45
CA ARG A 21 -28.41 -11.80 19.31
C ARG A 21 -27.25 -11.34 18.44
N ARG A 22 -26.54 -10.28 18.85
CA ARG A 22 -25.38 -9.79 18.09
C ARG A 22 -24.29 -10.86 18.15
N ASN A 23 -23.53 -11.04 17.07
CA ASN A 23 -22.44 -12.03 17.01
C ASN A 23 -21.40 -11.83 18.12
N MET A 24 -21.23 -10.58 18.58
CA MET A 24 -20.40 -10.23 19.74
C MET A 24 -20.91 -10.89 21.02
N ASP A 25 -22.19 -10.74 21.34
CA ASP A 25 -22.80 -11.31 22.56
C ASP A 25 -22.61 -12.84 22.61
N ARG A 26 -22.79 -13.51 21.46
CA ARG A 26 -22.56 -14.96 21.34
C ARG A 26 -21.11 -15.34 21.58
N PHE A 27 -20.16 -14.56 21.07
CA PHE A 27 -18.73 -14.81 21.25
C PHE A 27 -18.31 -14.61 22.71
N LEU A 28 -18.78 -13.55 23.36
CA LEU A 28 -18.49 -13.27 24.76
C LEU A 28 -19.06 -14.38 25.67
N GLU A 29 -20.32 -14.76 25.44
CA GLU A 29 -21.00 -15.83 26.19
C GLU A 29 -20.32 -17.19 26.01
N ALA A 30 -19.91 -17.53 24.78
CA ALA A 30 -19.31 -18.82 24.47
C ALA A 30 -17.84 -18.96 24.88
N THR A 31 -17.07 -17.87 24.86
CA THR A 31 -15.62 -17.91 25.07
C THR A 31 -15.17 -17.32 26.40
N GLY A 32 -16.02 -16.54 27.08
CA GLY A 32 -15.67 -15.79 28.28
C GLY A 32 -14.63 -14.69 28.07
N LYS A 33 -14.32 -14.36 26.80
CA LYS A 33 -13.30 -13.37 26.44
C LYS A 33 -13.84 -11.94 26.44
N THR A 34 -12.95 -10.97 26.24
CA THR A 34 -13.31 -9.55 26.21
C THR A 34 -13.85 -9.12 24.84
N GLU A 35 -14.49 -7.95 24.78
CA GLU A 35 -14.88 -7.32 23.51
C GLU A 35 -13.67 -7.05 22.60
N LYS A 36 -12.51 -6.69 23.18
CA LYS A 36 -11.27 -6.52 22.44
C LYS A 36 -10.86 -7.82 21.73
N ASP A 37 -11.01 -8.96 22.39
CA ASP A 37 -10.71 -10.27 21.80
C ASP A 37 -11.68 -10.62 20.66
N TYR A 38 -12.95 -10.23 20.78
CA TYR A 38 -13.92 -10.38 19.69
C TYR A 38 -13.51 -9.58 18.47
N PHE A 39 -13.13 -8.30 18.62
CA PHE A 39 -12.71 -7.48 17.48
C PHE A 39 -11.43 -8.02 16.81
N ASN A 40 -10.48 -8.51 17.59
CA ASN A 40 -9.28 -9.16 17.08
C ASN A 40 -9.63 -10.43 16.28
N TRP A 41 -10.49 -11.28 16.85
CA TRP A 41 -10.97 -12.50 16.19
C TRP A 41 -11.73 -12.18 14.90
N ALA A 42 -12.66 -11.24 14.92
CA ALA A 42 -13.46 -10.85 13.77
C ALA A 42 -12.58 -10.27 12.66
N THR A 43 -11.54 -9.51 13.02
CA THR A 43 -10.54 -8.99 12.07
C THR A 43 -9.76 -10.14 11.42
N GLU A 44 -9.30 -11.10 12.21
CA GLU A 44 -8.56 -12.27 11.71
C GLU A 44 -9.42 -13.14 10.77
N VAL A 45 -10.67 -13.43 11.15
CA VAL A 45 -11.61 -14.16 10.28
C VAL A 45 -11.85 -13.39 8.98
N GLY A 46 -12.05 -12.06 9.06
CA GLY A 46 -12.19 -11.21 7.90
C GLY A 46 -10.97 -11.28 6.96
N ARG A 47 -9.75 -11.21 7.51
CA ARG A 47 -8.50 -11.35 6.73
C ARG A 47 -8.43 -12.70 6.03
N ARG A 48 -8.73 -13.80 6.73
CA ARG A 48 -8.73 -15.16 6.14
C ARG A 48 -9.74 -15.30 5.01
N MET A 49 -10.95 -14.75 5.18
CA MET A 49 -11.95 -14.77 4.11
C MET A 49 -11.48 -14.00 2.88
N HIS A 50 -10.79 -12.86 3.08
CA HIS A 50 -10.21 -12.08 2.00
C HIS A 50 -9.08 -12.83 1.28
N ILE A 51 -8.18 -13.46 2.04
CA ILE A 51 -7.10 -14.29 1.50
C ILE A 51 -7.66 -15.45 0.68
N ASN A 52 -8.61 -16.21 1.21
CA ASN A 52 -9.21 -17.33 0.49
C ASN A 52 -9.85 -16.92 -0.83
N LYS A 53 -10.48 -15.72 -0.89
CA LYS A 53 -11.03 -15.18 -2.12
C LYS A 53 -9.96 -14.76 -3.11
N LEU A 54 -8.88 -14.13 -2.62
CA LEU A 54 -7.73 -13.78 -3.44
C LEU A 54 -7.13 -15.06 -4.06
N ASP A 55 -6.85 -16.07 -3.24
CA ASP A 55 -6.27 -17.33 -3.68
C ASP A 55 -7.13 -18.02 -4.73
N ALA A 56 -8.44 -18.16 -4.47
CA ALA A 56 -9.37 -18.78 -5.42
C ALA A 56 -9.38 -18.04 -6.77
N LEU A 57 -9.35 -16.70 -6.76
CA LEU A 57 -9.33 -15.90 -7.99
C LEU A 57 -8.01 -16.05 -8.72
N VAL A 58 -6.88 -15.96 -8.01
CA VAL A 58 -5.54 -16.08 -8.59
C VAL A 58 -5.34 -17.47 -9.19
N CYS A 59 -5.69 -18.53 -8.45
CA CYS A 59 -5.64 -19.90 -8.93
C CYS A 59 -6.52 -20.10 -10.17
N ALA A 60 -7.75 -19.59 -10.17
CA ALA A 60 -8.64 -19.70 -11.32
C ALA A 60 -8.11 -18.92 -12.55
N LYS A 61 -7.61 -17.71 -12.34
CA LYS A 61 -7.14 -16.83 -13.43
C LYS A 61 -5.84 -17.33 -14.06
N LEU A 62 -4.92 -17.83 -13.25
CA LEU A 62 -3.61 -18.31 -13.71
C LEU A 62 -3.59 -19.82 -13.96
N GLU A 63 -4.73 -20.51 -13.81
CA GLU A 63 -4.83 -21.97 -13.98
C GLU A 63 -3.82 -22.73 -13.10
N LEU A 64 -3.80 -22.38 -11.81
CA LEU A 64 -2.94 -22.98 -10.79
C LEU A 64 -3.78 -23.74 -9.76
N TYR A 65 -3.24 -24.83 -9.23
CA TYR A 65 -3.91 -25.58 -8.17
C TYR A 65 -3.86 -24.84 -6.81
N THR A 66 -2.70 -24.25 -6.50
CA THR A 66 -2.49 -23.44 -5.30
C THR A 66 -1.63 -22.23 -5.62
N VAL A 67 -1.79 -21.16 -4.83
CA VAL A 67 -0.96 -19.96 -4.95
C VAL A 67 0.54 -20.23 -4.72
N ALA A 68 0.92 -21.34 -4.09
CA ALA A 68 2.32 -21.71 -3.93
C ALA A 68 3.04 -21.93 -5.28
N HIS A 69 2.31 -22.33 -6.33
CA HIS A 69 2.84 -22.52 -7.68
C HIS A 69 3.21 -21.22 -8.39
N LEU A 70 2.85 -20.05 -7.82
CA LEU A 70 3.30 -18.77 -8.32
C LEU A 70 4.82 -18.64 -8.32
N ALA A 71 5.53 -19.33 -7.42
CA ALA A 71 6.99 -19.38 -7.42
C ALA A 71 7.58 -19.94 -8.73
N ASN A 72 6.83 -20.79 -9.44
CA ASN A 72 7.26 -21.47 -10.66
C ASN A 72 6.80 -20.76 -11.94
N ARG A 73 6.14 -19.60 -11.83
CA ARG A 73 5.64 -18.81 -12.97
C ARG A 73 6.23 -17.41 -12.95
N ALA A 74 7.56 -17.34 -13.03
CA ALA A 74 8.26 -16.07 -13.14
C ALA A 74 7.89 -15.36 -14.44
N THR A 75 7.85 -14.03 -14.41
CA THR A 75 7.65 -13.22 -15.61
C THR A 75 8.91 -13.32 -16.48
N GLU A 76 8.72 -13.56 -17.78
CA GLU A 76 9.82 -13.61 -18.73
C GLU A 76 10.48 -12.23 -18.85
N ILE A 77 11.79 -12.18 -18.61
CA ILE A 77 12.61 -10.98 -18.72
C ILE A 77 13.29 -10.97 -20.09
N PRO A 78 13.21 -9.87 -20.86
CA PRO A 78 13.89 -9.74 -22.13
C PRO A 78 15.41 -9.95 -22.00
N GLU A 79 16.00 -10.67 -22.96
CA GLU A 79 17.45 -10.91 -22.99
C GLU A 79 18.22 -9.58 -23.06
N GLY A 80 19.24 -9.45 -22.22
CA GLY A 80 20.10 -8.25 -22.18
C GLY A 80 19.50 -7.04 -21.46
N MET A 81 18.33 -7.18 -20.80
CA MET A 81 17.76 -6.12 -19.96
C MET A 81 18.72 -5.74 -18.82
N PRO A 82 19.01 -4.45 -18.61
CA PRO A 82 19.79 -4.00 -17.46
C PRO A 82 19.07 -4.32 -16.15
N GLU A 83 19.81 -4.77 -15.13
CA GLU A 83 19.25 -5.05 -13.80
C GLU A 83 18.52 -3.84 -13.19
N ALA A 84 19.01 -2.63 -13.47
CA ALA A 84 18.41 -1.38 -13.00
C ALA A 84 16.98 -1.13 -13.53
N GLU A 85 16.61 -1.73 -14.67
CA GLU A 85 15.31 -1.56 -15.30
C GLU A 85 14.34 -2.72 -14.96
N MET A 86 14.83 -3.80 -14.34
CA MET A 86 14.04 -5.00 -14.08
C MET A 86 12.85 -4.76 -13.16
N ASP A 87 13.03 -3.99 -12.08
CA ASP A 87 11.96 -3.71 -11.12
C ASP A 87 10.83 -2.88 -11.76
N GLU A 88 11.16 -1.91 -12.62
CA GLU A 88 10.17 -1.14 -13.39
C GLU A 88 9.44 -2.01 -14.42
N TYR A 89 10.19 -2.84 -15.15
CA TYR A 89 9.62 -3.78 -16.11
C TYR A 89 8.63 -4.74 -15.41
N LEU A 90 9.02 -5.34 -14.29
CA LEU A 90 8.16 -6.23 -13.52
C LEU A 90 6.91 -5.51 -12.99
N ALA A 91 7.03 -4.27 -12.52
CA ALA A 91 5.89 -3.48 -12.07
C ALA A 91 4.85 -3.24 -13.17
N ILE A 92 5.28 -3.19 -14.45
CA ILE A 92 4.40 -2.94 -15.59
C ILE A 92 3.86 -4.24 -16.19
N HIS A 93 4.71 -5.27 -16.29
CA HIS A 93 4.45 -6.47 -17.10
C HIS A 93 4.10 -7.72 -16.28
N SER A 94 4.51 -7.82 -15.01
CA SER A 94 4.28 -9.05 -14.25
C SER A 94 2.79 -9.34 -14.08
N GLU A 95 2.41 -10.57 -14.41
CA GLU A 95 1.07 -11.13 -14.14
C GLU A 95 1.06 -12.00 -12.88
N ASN A 96 2.18 -12.08 -12.17
CA ASN A 96 2.38 -12.92 -11.02
C ASN A 96 2.22 -12.10 -9.72
N PRO A 97 1.14 -12.30 -8.93
CA PRO A 97 0.92 -11.57 -7.69
C PRO A 97 2.03 -11.76 -6.65
N TYR A 98 2.75 -12.90 -6.67
CA TYR A 98 3.87 -13.14 -5.77
C TYR A 98 5.07 -12.25 -6.10
N GLU A 99 5.42 -12.12 -7.38
CA GLU A 99 6.49 -11.19 -7.82
C GLU A 99 6.15 -9.75 -7.46
N LEU A 100 4.91 -9.33 -7.73
CA LEU A 100 4.42 -7.99 -7.39
C LEU A 100 4.44 -7.75 -5.86
N ALA A 101 4.12 -8.77 -5.06
CA ALA A 101 4.19 -8.68 -3.60
C ALA A 101 5.63 -8.52 -3.09
N GLY A 102 6.57 -9.29 -3.62
CA GLY A 102 7.99 -9.18 -3.29
C GLY A 102 8.57 -7.83 -3.70
N LEU A 103 8.22 -7.37 -4.90
CA LEU A 103 8.62 -6.07 -5.43
C LEU A 103 8.06 -4.92 -4.59
N TRP A 104 6.79 -4.99 -4.19
CA TRP A 104 6.15 -3.99 -3.33
C TRP A 104 6.86 -3.88 -1.97
N LEU A 105 7.23 -5.02 -1.37
CA LEU A 105 7.96 -5.03 -0.10
C LEU A 105 9.32 -4.34 -0.21
N ARG A 106 10.10 -4.64 -1.26
CA ARG A 106 11.38 -3.98 -1.54
C ARG A 106 11.18 -2.49 -1.80
N ALA A 107 10.21 -2.12 -2.63
CA ALA A 107 9.94 -0.74 -2.98
C ALA A 107 9.51 0.09 -1.76
N LYS A 108 8.69 -0.46 -0.84
CA LYS A 108 8.37 0.18 0.44
C LYS A 108 9.60 0.42 1.31
N ALA A 109 10.45 -0.60 1.48
CA ALA A 109 11.68 -0.46 2.23
C ALA A 109 12.60 0.61 1.61
N ASN A 110 12.71 0.65 0.28
CA ASN A 110 13.51 1.68 -0.41
C ASN A 110 12.91 3.08 -0.26
N ALA A 111 11.58 3.21 -0.33
CA ALA A 111 10.90 4.49 -0.17
C ALA A 111 11.04 5.06 1.25
N GLU A 112 10.98 4.20 2.26
CA GLU A 112 11.16 4.59 3.68
C GLU A 112 12.59 5.02 3.97
N ASN A 113 13.57 4.40 3.30
CA ASN A 113 14.99 4.69 3.49
C ASN A 113 15.56 5.66 2.42
N TRP A 114 14.69 6.34 1.66
CA TRP A 114 15.14 7.17 0.53
C TRP A 114 15.79 8.48 0.98
N VAL A 115 17.11 8.58 0.83
CA VAL A 115 17.89 9.78 1.14
C VAL A 115 18.48 10.38 -0.14
N SER A 116 18.09 11.61 -0.45
CA SER A 116 18.51 12.39 -1.62
C SER A 116 18.47 13.88 -1.29
N LYS A 117 19.10 14.73 -2.10
CA LYS A 117 19.02 16.19 -1.93
C LYS A 117 17.57 16.65 -1.90
N GLU A 118 16.77 16.12 -2.83
CA GLU A 118 15.36 16.43 -3.00
C GLU A 118 14.51 15.96 -1.82
N SER A 119 14.74 14.75 -1.29
CA SER A 119 13.99 14.27 -0.12
C SER A 119 14.31 15.07 1.14
N VAL A 120 15.59 15.41 1.36
CA VAL A 120 16.01 16.28 2.47
C VAL A 120 15.41 17.68 2.32
N MET A 121 15.48 18.28 1.13
CA MET A 121 14.85 19.59 0.88
C MET A 121 13.33 19.53 1.04
N ASN A 122 12.67 18.47 0.58
CA ASN A 122 11.22 18.33 0.72
C ASN A 122 10.75 18.29 2.19
N GLU A 123 11.55 17.67 3.06
CA GLU A 123 11.25 17.56 4.49
C GLU A 123 11.58 18.85 5.25
N TRP A 124 12.74 19.45 4.97
CA TRP A 124 13.30 20.51 5.81
C TRP A 124 13.11 21.93 5.24
N LEU A 125 12.91 22.08 3.93
CA LEU A 125 12.59 23.36 3.29
C LEU A 125 11.07 23.57 3.34
N THR A 126 10.58 24.14 4.45
CA THR A 126 9.14 24.29 4.72
C THR A 126 8.54 25.62 4.24
N GLY A 127 9.31 26.41 3.49
CA GLY A 127 8.94 27.72 2.98
C GLY A 127 10.13 28.66 2.91
N ILE A 128 10.05 29.69 2.08
CA ILE A 128 11.12 30.69 1.91
C ILE A 128 10.54 32.10 1.79
N ARG A 129 11.39 33.09 2.06
CA ARG A 129 11.09 34.49 1.74
C ARG A 129 11.16 34.72 0.24
N LYS A 130 10.32 35.61 -0.26
CA LYS A 130 10.26 35.92 -1.69
C LYS A 130 11.57 36.58 -2.15
N GLU A 131 12.10 37.44 -1.29
CA GLU A 131 13.34 38.20 -1.50
C GLU A 131 14.55 37.28 -1.65
N ASP A 132 14.55 36.13 -0.97
CA ASP A 132 15.62 35.13 -1.10
C ASP A 132 15.60 34.47 -2.48
N PHE A 133 14.41 34.15 -3.01
CA PHE A 133 14.31 33.63 -4.37
C PHE A 133 14.68 34.69 -5.42
N GLU A 134 14.29 35.95 -5.22
CA GLU A 134 14.68 37.04 -6.12
C GLU A 134 16.19 37.30 -6.12
N ARG A 135 16.88 37.02 -5.00
CA ARG A 135 18.33 37.20 -4.84
C ARG A 135 19.13 36.05 -5.45
N TRP A 136 18.73 34.81 -5.18
CA TRP A 136 19.50 33.61 -5.54
C TRP A 136 18.97 32.88 -6.78
N GLY A 137 17.69 33.10 -7.12
CA GLY A 137 17.05 32.56 -8.32
C GLY A 137 16.84 33.62 -9.40
N ASP A 138 15.93 33.32 -10.33
CA ASP A 138 15.57 34.26 -11.39
C ASP A 138 14.33 35.06 -11.00
N LYS A 139 14.52 36.36 -10.74
CA LYS A 139 13.44 37.29 -10.39
C LYS A 139 12.27 37.29 -11.39
N ASN A 140 12.53 36.95 -12.66
CA ASN A 140 11.49 36.95 -13.69
C ASN A 140 10.56 35.73 -13.58
N HIS A 141 11.02 34.64 -12.96
CA HIS A 141 10.28 33.39 -12.78
C HIS A 141 9.55 33.30 -11.43
N VAL A 142 9.58 34.36 -10.62
CA VAL A 142 8.84 34.43 -9.34
C VAL A 142 7.35 34.14 -9.52
N GLY A 143 6.77 34.57 -10.64
CA GLY A 143 5.35 34.34 -10.96
C GLY A 143 4.99 32.88 -11.21
N ASP A 144 5.98 32.07 -11.62
CA ASP A 144 5.81 30.66 -11.95
C ASP A 144 5.93 29.75 -10.73
N ILE A 145 6.56 30.24 -9.66
CA ILE A 145 6.71 29.50 -8.41
C ILE A 145 5.38 29.41 -7.66
N SER A 146 5.13 28.25 -7.06
CA SER A 146 3.95 28.04 -6.24
C SER A 146 3.88 29.04 -5.08
N LYS A 147 2.76 29.75 -4.96
CA LYS A 147 2.51 30.68 -3.84
C LYS A 147 2.61 30.02 -2.46
N LYS A 148 2.53 28.69 -2.38
CA LYS A 148 2.69 27.91 -1.13
C LYS A 148 4.12 27.96 -0.57
N TRP A 149 5.12 28.30 -1.39
CA TRP A 149 6.49 28.48 -0.92
C TRP A 149 6.67 29.76 -0.11
N TRP A 150 5.87 30.79 -0.36
CA TRP A 150 6.10 32.12 0.17
C TRP A 150 5.61 32.26 1.61
N THR A 151 6.54 32.47 2.53
CA THR A 151 6.24 32.69 3.95
C THR A 151 6.97 33.94 4.43
N LYS A 152 6.22 34.96 4.89
CA LYS A 152 6.78 36.26 5.33
C LYS A 152 7.76 36.11 6.49
N ASP A 153 7.43 35.26 7.44
CA ASP A 153 8.23 35.02 8.65
C ASP A 153 9.17 33.83 8.50
N ALA A 154 9.43 33.35 7.27
CA ALA A 154 10.42 32.31 7.05
C ALA A 154 11.80 32.75 7.54
N ILE A 155 12.61 31.79 7.96
CA ILE A 155 14.04 32.00 8.16
C ILE A 155 14.67 32.26 6.78
N SER A 156 15.74 33.05 6.73
CA SER A 156 16.44 33.31 5.47
C SER A 156 17.04 32.02 4.91
N LEU A 157 17.05 31.92 3.58
CA LEU A 157 17.46 30.69 2.89
C LEU A 157 18.90 30.25 3.24
N ASP A 158 19.81 31.19 3.47
CA ASP A 158 21.19 30.93 3.88
C ASP A 158 21.27 30.19 5.22
N VAL A 159 20.61 30.73 6.25
CA VAL A 159 20.52 30.11 7.58
C VAL A 159 19.84 28.75 7.49
N LYS A 160 18.80 28.63 6.65
CA LYS A 160 18.10 27.36 6.49
C LYS A 160 18.98 26.28 5.84
N LEU A 161 19.76 26.64 4.83
CA LEU A 161 20.70 25.71 4.21
C LEU A 161 21.86 25.37 5.15
N GLU A 162 22.33 26.31 5.95
CA GLU A 162 23.32 26.05 7.00
C GLU A 162 22.80 25.04 8.04
N GLU A 163 21.56 25.23 8.52
CA GLU A 163 20.88 24.29 9.42
C GLU A 163 20.82 22.89 8.80
N ILE A 164 20.34 22.77 7.55
CA ILE A 164 20.20 21.47 6.88
C ILE A 164 21.57 20.80 6.68
N ASN A 165 22.57 21.56 6.21
CA ASN A 165 23.91 21.05 6.00
C ASN A 165 24.58 20.61 7.31
N SER A 166 24.30 21.29 8.43
CA SER A 166 24.81 20.90 9.75
C SER A 166 24.33 19.52 10.21
N MET A 167 23.17 19.05 9.73
CA MET A 167 22.63 17.72 10.04
C MET A 167 23.42 16.58 9.38
N SER A 168 24.32 16.90 8.43
CA SER A 168 25.20 15.92 7.74
C SER A 168 24.45 14.73 7.13
N LEU A 169 23.22 14.97 6.63
CA LEU A 169 22.35 13.95 6.03
C LEU A 169 22.80 13.53 4.62
N LEU A 170 23.69 14.31 4.01
CA LEU A 170 24.15 14.16 2.63
C LEU A 170 25.68 14.16 2.58
N ASN A 171 26.23 13.44 1.61
CA ASN A 171 27.68 13.39 1.38
C ASN A 171 28.26 14.71 0.85
N GLN A 172 27.41 15.59 0.32
CA GLN A 172 27.77 16.91 -0.17
C GLN A 172 26.78 17.94 0.39
N PRO A 173 27.26 19.14 0.74
CA PRO A 173 26.39 20.20 1.20
C PRO A 173 25.46 20.65 0.07
N LEU A 174 24.24 21.03 0.44
CA LEU A 174 23.29 21.71 -0.43
C LEU A 174 23.79 23.12 -0.72
N ALA A 175 23.83 23.46 -2.00
CA ALA A 175 24.08 24.82 -2.47
C ALA A 175 22.76 25.59 -2.66
N PHE A 176 22.86 26.91 -2.87
CA PHE A 176 21.68 27.73 -3.16
C PHE A 176 21.00 27.30 -4.46
N GLU A 177 21.79 26.92 -5.47
CA GLU A 177 21.31 26.45 -6.77
C GLU A 177 20.43 25.20 -6.62
N ASP A 178 20.85 24.23 -5.80
CA ASP A 178 20.07 23.01 -5.50
C ASP A 178 18.69 23.38 -4.94
N ALA A 179 18.65 24.33 -3.99
CA ALA A 179 17.40 24.77 -3.37
C ALA A 179 16.49 25.50 -4.34
N ILE A 180 17.03 26.40 -5.16
CA ILE A 180 16.28 27.17 -6.15
C ILE A 180 15.70 26.26 -7.22
N ASP A 181 16.48 25.30 -7.73
CA ASP A 181 16.00 24.35 -8.73
C ASP A 181 14.92 23.43 -8.15
N PHE A 182 15.08 23.01 -6.88
CA PHE A 182 14.05 22.25 -6.19
C PHE A 182 12.74 23.03 -6.00
N ILE A 183 12.80 24.30 -5.59
CA ILE A 183 11.64 25.20 -5.41
C ILE A 183 10.91 25.43 -6.75
N LYS A 184 11.65 25.55 -7.85
CA LYS A 184 11.08 25.67 -9.20
C LYS A 184 10.33 24.40 -9.62
N ALA A 185 10.90 23.24 -9.33
CA ALA A 185 10.37 21.96 -9.78
C ALA A 185 9.21 21.43 -8.92
N ASN A 186 9.17 21.75 -7.62
CA ASN A 186 8.27 21.11 -6.66
C ASN A 186 7.45 22.13 -5.88
N LYS A 187 6.24 21.75 -5.42
CA LYS A 187 5.54 22.47 -4.35
C LYS A 187 6.09 21.99 -2.99
N PRO A 188 5.96 22.78 -1.90
CA PRO A 188 6.39 22.33 -0.58
C PRO A 188 5.73 21.00 -0.20
N GLY A 189 6.53 20.04 0.27
CA GLY A 189 6.08 18.71 0.70
C GLY A 189 5.51 17.82 -0.40
N SER A 190 5.70 18.17 -1.68
CA SER A 190 5.10 17.44 -2.82
C SER A 190 6.06 16.57 -3.61
N TYR A 191 7.36 16.60 -3.29
CA TYR A 191 8.31 15.72 -3.94
C TYR A 191 7.93 14.26 -3.64
N ILE A 192 7.93 13.45 -4.70
CA ILE A 192 7.66 12.01 -4.65
C ILE A 192 8.92 11.34 -5.15
N ASN A 193 9.51 10.48 -4.34
CA ASN A 193 10.72 9.77 -4.73
C ASN A 193 10.41 8.64 -5.76
N PRO A 194 11.39 8.20 -6.56
CA PRO A 194 11.20 7.13 -7.54
C PRO A 194 10.61 5.84 -6.96
N ALA A 195 11.06 5.43 -5.76
CA ALA A 195 10.52 4.23 -5.10
C ALA A 195 9.03 4.37 -4.76
N GLN A 196 8.56 5.56 -4.37
CA GLN A 196 7.13 5.83 -4.14
C GLN A 196 6.31 5.82 -5.44
N LEU A 197 6.88 6.25 -6.56
CA LEU A 197 6.24 6.10 -7.87
C LEU A 197 6.13 4.63 -8.26
N LEU A 198 7.20 3.86 -8.06
CA LEU A 198 7.23 2.42 -8.29
C LEU A 198 6.17 1.70 -7.45
N ILE A 199 6.01 2.03 -6.16
CA ILE A 199 4.93 1.50 -5.31
C ILE A 199 3.56 1.69 -5.97
N LYS A 200 3.26 2.89 -6.49
CA LYS A 200 1.97 3.16 -7.14
C LYS A 200 1.75 2.27 -8.36
N HIS A 201 2.77 2.11 -9.20
CA HIS A 201 2.67 1.23 -10.37
C HIS A 201 2.43 -0.23 -9.96
N ILE A 202 3.12 -0.71 -8.94
CA ILE A 202 2.93 -2.07 -8.42
C ILE A 202 1.52 -2.24 -7.85
N GLU A 203 1.00 -1.27 -7.11
CA GLU A 203 -0.36 -1.30 -6.55
C GLU A 203 -1.44 -1.36 -7.65
N GLU A 204 -1.25 -0.57 -8.71
CA GLU A 204 -2.14 -0.56 -9.88
C GLU A 204 -2.07 -1.87 -10.65
N ARG A 205 -0.86 -2.41 -10.86
CA ARG A 205 -0.65 -3.69 -11.54
C ARG A 205 -1.23 -4.84 -10.73
N PHE A 206 -0.96 -4.91 -9.42
CA PHE A 206 -1.51 -5.92 -8.53
C PHE A 206 -3.04 -5.90 -8.56
N LYS A 207 -3.64 -4.71 -8.54
CA LYS A 207 -5.10 -4.55 -8.67
C LYS A 207 -5.60 -4.99 -10.04
N THR A 208 -4.86 -4.74 -11.11
CA THR A 208 -5.23 -5.19 -12.46
C THR A 208 -5.18 -6.72 -12.58
N VAL A 209 -4.15 -7.33 -11.99
CA VAL A 209 -3.96 -8.78 -12.00
C VAL A 209 -4.99 -9.48 -11.10
N THR A 210 -5.23 -8.97 -9.89
CA THR A 210 -6.01 -9.69 -8.87
C THR A 210 -7.41 -9.13 -8.64
N THR A 211 -7.73 -7.93 -9.14
CA THR A 211 -8.90 -7.10 -8.79
C THR A 211 -8.90 -6.53 -7.36
N PHE A 212 -7.98 -6.98 -6.49
CA PHE A 212 -7.84 -6.50 -5.11
C PHE A 212 -6.78 -5.41 -5.02
N ARG A 213 -6.98 -4.44 -4.12
CA ARG A 213 -5.86 -3.59 -3.69
C ARG A 213 -4.92 -4.43 -2.85
N ILE A 214 -3.62 -4.33 -3.12
CA ILE A 214 -2.59 -4.99 -2.30
C ILE A 214 -2.68 -4.47 -0.86
N LYS A 215 -2.37 -5.36 0.09
CA LYS A 215 -2.38 -5.09 1.53
C LYS A 215 -1.28 -5.92 2.18
N ASP A 216 -0.76 -5.47 3.31
CA ASP A 216 0.34 -6.16 4.00
C ASP A 216 0.02 -7.64 4.24
N TYR A 217 -1.20 -7.96 4.71
CA TYR A 217 -1.59 -9.36 4.97
C TYR A 217 -1.74 -10.23 3.71
N TYR A 218 -1.93 -9.64 2.53
CA TYR A 218 -1.87 -10.40 1.27
C TYR A 218 -0.42 -10.70 0.89
N VAL A 219 0.47 -9.72 1.08
CA VAL A 219 1.90 -9.87 0.84
C VAL A 219 2.46 -10.94 1.78
N ASP A 220 2.23 -10.83 3.09
CA ASP A 220 2.68 -11.82 4.07
C ASP A 220 2.23 -13.24 3.72
N HIS A 221 0.97 -13.39 3.29
CA HIS A 221 0.42 -14.67 2.85
C HIS A 221 1.11 -15.21 1.60
N LEU A 222 1.19 -14.42 0.52
CA LEU A 222 1.82 -14.82 -0.74
C LEU A 222 3.30 -15.16 -0.53
N MET A 223 4.03 -14.33 0.21
CA MET A 223 5.43 -14.54 0.54
C MET A 223 5.61 -15.83 1.35
N LYS A 224 4.71 -16.14 2.29
CA LYS A 224 4.74 -17.37 3.07
C LYS A 224 4.43 -18.61 2.24
N MET A 225 3.42 -18.56 1.38
CA MET A 225 2.99 -19.72 0.58
C MET A 225 4.00 -20.07 -0.51
N CYS A 226 4.67 -19.08 -1.10
CA CYS A 226 5.56 -19.28 -2.24
C CYS A 226 7.02 -19.53 -1.83
N HIS A 227 7.47 -19.06 -0.65
CA HIS A 227 8.82 -19.37 -0.15
C HIS A 227 9.00 -20.85 0.25
N VAL A 228 7.92 -21.59 0.44
CA VAL A 228 7.97 -22.99 0.93
C VAL A 228 8.14 -23.99 -0.22
N VAL A 229 8.05 -23.58 -1.48
CA VAL A 229 8.27 -24.47 -2.63
C VAL A 229 9.76 -24.41 -3.01
N PRO A 230 10.57 -25.45 -2.75
CA PRO A 230 11.92 -25.51 -3.26
C PRO A 230 11.85 -25.57 -4.79
N ALA A 231 12.69 -24.78 -5.48
CA ALA A 231 12.79 -24.74 -6.94
C ALA A 231 13.27 -26.07 -7.60
N ASN A 232 13.25 -27.18 -6.86
CA ASN A 232 13.88 -28.46 -7.23
C ASN A 232 13.00 -29.69 -7.09
N GLU A 233 11.69 -29.56 -6.83
CA GLU A 233 10.80 -30.70 -7.09
C GLU A 233 10.50 -30.72 -8.58
N GLU A 234 11.31 -31.50 -9.32
CA GLU A 234 10.89 -32.12 -10.56
C GLU A 234 9.44 -32.57 -10.40
N LEU A 235 8.62 -32.34 -11.42
CA LEU A 235 7.25 -32.81 -11.58
C LEU A 235 7.18 -34.34 -11.40
N VAL A 236 7.28 -34.82 -10.17
CA VAL A 236 6.92 -36.18 -9.82
C VAL A 236 5.40 -36.15 -9.73
N ASP A 237 4.78 -36.63 -10.82
CA ASP A 237 3.39 -37.06 -10.93
C ASP A 237 2.71 -37.19 -9.56
N LEU A 238 2.04 -36.13 -9.12
CA LEU A 238 1.09 -36.22 -8.01
C LEU A 238 -0.19 -36.83 -8.60
N PRO A 239 -0.72 -37.93 -8.02
CA PRO A 239 -1.84 -38.64 -8.60
C PRO A 239 -3.09 -37.75 -8.67
N PHE A 240 -3.74 -37.84 -9.83
CA PHE A 240 -4.94 -37.13 -10.31
C PHE A 240 -6.06 -36.94 -9.28
#